data_AF-A0A9E0PUP9-F1
#
_entry.id   AF-A0A9E0PUP9-F1
#
_cell.length_a   1.000
_cell.length_b   1.000
_cell.length_c   1.000
_cell.angle_alpha   90.00
_cell.angle_beta   90.00
_cell.angle_gamma   90.00
#
_symmetry.space_group_name_H-M   'P 1'
#
loop_
_entity.id
_entity.type
_entity.pdbx_description
1 polymer ?
#
loop_
_entity_poly.entity_id
_entity_poly.type
_entity_poly.pdbx_seq_one_letter_code
_entity_poly.pdbx_strand_id
1 'polypeptide(L)'
;VAGDCVPVRSVSTLEIHGTSDTVIQYGGGALPGADGPYPGATETAASWAAYNGCESWSVALDPFDGLDGLPGDETGVERYASGCSGAVTELWTVNGGEHSPAINDTLRDRVIAFLVDAGNRVFQDGFETGLTSAWSGSVGEI
;
A
#
# COMPACT_ATOMS: atom_id res chain seq x y z
N VAL A 1 20.00 16.10 -13.90
CA VAL A 1 19.63 14.80 -14.50
C VAL A 1 18.92 14.00 -13.43
N ALA A 2 17.71 13.52 -13.71
CA ALA A 2 16.95 12.62 -12.84
C ALA A 2 17.59 11.22 -12.86
N GLY A 3 18.83 11.13 -12.37
CA GLY A 3 19.68 9.94 -12.47
C GLY A 3 20.01 9.28 -11.14
N ASP A 4 19.72 9.92 -10.00
CA ASP A 4 20.12 9.41 -8.67
C ASP A 4 18.95 8.94 -7.78
N CYS A 5 17.71 8.92 -8.32
CA CYS A 5 16.54 8.42 -7.60
C CYS A 5 16.08 7.06 -8.12
N VAL A 6 17.01 6.12 -8.30
CA VAL A 6 16.66 4.72 -8.59
C VAL A 6 16.66 3.95 -7.27
N PRO A 7 15.49 3.50 -6.78
CA PRO A 7 15.43 2.70 -5.57
C PRO A 7 16.28 1.44 -5.73
N VAL A 8 17.17 1.20 -4.77
CA VAL A 8 18.06 0.02 -4.77
C VAL A 8 17.43 -1.20 -4.08
N ARG A 9 16.26 -1.01 -3.46
CA ARG A 9 15.49 -2.04 -2.78
C ARG A 9 14.00 -1.78 -3.00
N SER A 10 13.24 -2.85 -3.19
CA SER A 10 11.80 -2.79 -3.27
C SER A 10 11.19 -2.67 -1.87
N VAL A 11 10.04 -2.01 -1.79
CA VAL A 11 9.28 -1.81 -0.55
C VAL A 11 7.82 -2.09 -0.86
N SER A 12 7.16 -2.91 -0.04
CA SER A 12 5.72 -3.09 -0.22
C SER A 12 4.98 -1.84 0.24
N THR A 13 4.08 -1.33 -0.60
CA THR A 13 3.38 -0.06 -0.39
C THR A 13 1.88 -0.27 -0.40
N LEU A 14 1.19 0.32 0.56
CA LEU A 14 -0.27 0.41 0.60
C LEU A 14 -0.67 1.88 0.59
N GLU A 15 -1.52 2.25 -0.36
CA GLU A 15 -2.18 3.55 -0.43
C GLU A 15 -3.69 3.36 -0.24
N ILE A 16 -4.30 4.14 0.64
CA ILE A 16 -5.75 4.13 0.88
C ILE A 16 -6.24 5.55 0.59
N HIS A 17 -7.14 5.70 -0.37
CA HIS A 17 -7.57 7.02 -0.84
C HIS A 17 -9.07 7.09 -1.10
N GLY A 18 -9.71 8.12 -0.54
CA GLY A 18 -11.14 8.38 -0.74
C GLY A 18 -11.45 9.11 -2.04
N THR A 19 -12.44 8.65 -2.81
CA THR A 19 -12.80 9.31 -4.08
C THR A 19 -13.45 10.68 -3.91
N SER A 20 -13.95 11.00 -2.70
CA SER A 20 -14.56 12.28 -2.33
C SER A 20 -13.60 13.16 -1.52
N ASP A 21 -12.30 12.87 -1.52
CA ASP A 21 -11.30 13.70 -0.88
C ASP A 21 -11.22 15.09 -1.56
N THR A 22 -11.55 16.13 -0.81
CA THR A 22 -11.56 17.53 -1.27
C THR A 22 -10.31 18.31 -0.90
N VAL A 23 -9.39 17.69 -0.15
CA VAL A 23 -8.11 18.27 0.27
C VAL A 23 -7.01 17.77 -0.66
N ILE A 24 -6.88 16.45 -0.79
CA ILE A 24 -5.97 15.77 -1.70
C ILE A 24 -6.81 14.99 -2.70
N GLN A 25 -7.05 15.59 -3.86
CA GLN A 25 -7.95 15.03 -4.85
C GLN A 25 -7.44 13.68 -5.36
N TYR A 26 -8.32 12.69 -5.40
CA TYR A 26 -8.00 11.33 -5.87
C TYR A 26 -7.36 11.32 -7.27
N GLY A 27 -7.81 12.21 -8.17
CA GLY A 27 -7.27 12.36 -9.53
C GLY A 27 -5.98 13.17 -9.63
N GLY A 28 -5.40 13.61 -8.51
CA GLY A 28 -4.28 14.53 -8.47
C GLY A 28 -4.74 15.99 -8.52
N GLY A 29 -3.80 16.91 -8.32
CA GLY A 29 -4.15 18.33 -8.20
C GLY A 29 -2.95 19.21 -7.93
N ALA A 30 -3.19 20.41 -7.41
CA ALA A 30 -2.14 21.33 -6.99
C ALA A 30 -2.52 21.95 -5.65
N LEU A 31 -1.53 22.12 -4.77
CA LEU A 31 -1.73 22.82 -3.50
C LEU A 31 -1.28 24.28 -3.63
N PRO A 32 -1.99 25.24 -3.03
CA PRO A 32 -1.54 26.62 -2.96
C PRO A 32 -0.14 26.71 -2.32
N GLY A 33 0.82 27.31 -3.04
CA GLY A 33 2.19 27.46 -2.56
C GLY A 33 3.08 26.22 -2.69
N ALA A 34 2.62 25.13 -3.31
CA ALA A 34 3.46 24.00 -3.67
C ALA A 34 4.19 24.26 -5.00
N ASP A 35 5.40 23.72 -5.12
CA ASP A 35 6.25 23.82 -6.31
C ASP A 35 5.85 22.83 -7.41
N GLY A 36 4.55 22.73 -7.71
CA GLY A 36 4.00 21.90 -8.79
C GLY A 36 2.76 21.10 -8.42
N PRO A 37 2.18 20.39 -9.40
CA PRO A 37 1.07 19.48 -9.15
C PRO A 37 1.55 18.22 -8.40
N TYR A 38 0.63 17.59 -7.68
CA TYR A 38 0.77 16.25 -7.12
C TYR A 38 0.01 15.22 -7.97
N PRO A 39 0.52 13.98 -8.07
CA PRO A 39 -0.11 12.91 -8.84
C PRO A 39 -1.43 12.44 -8.21
N GLY A 40 -2.26 11.76 -9.00
CA GLY A 40 -3.42 11.05 -8.47
C GLY A 40 -3.07 9.75 -7.75
N ALA A 41 -4.04 9.16 -7.06
CA ALA A 41 -3.84 7.93 -6.29
C ALA A 41 -3.44 6.75 -7.20
N THR A 42 -4.08 6.61 -8.36
CA THR A 42 -3.71 5.59 -9.35
C THR A 42 -2.31 5.79 -9.94
N GLU A 43 -1.91 7.05 -10.17
CA GLU A 43 -0.58 7.38 -10.66
C GLU A 43 0.49 7.13 -9.58
N THR A 44 0.18 7.41 -8.32
CA THR A 44 1.06 7.16 -7.17
C THR A 44 1.29 5.66 -6.98
N ALA A 45 0.22 4.86 -6.98
CA ALA A 45 0.30 3.41 -6.90
C ALA A 45 1.10 2.81 -8.08
N ALA A 46 0.83 3.27 -9.32
CA ALA A 46 1.59 2.82 -10.49
C ALA A 46 3.08 3.20 -10.41
N SER A 47 3.40 4.37 -9.85
CA SER A 47 4.79 4.79 -9.65
C SER A 47 5.51 3.90 -8.65
N TRP A 48 4.88 3.56 -7.52
CA TRP A 48 5.42 2.60 -6.56
C TRP A 48 5.59 1.20 -7.14
N ALA A 49 4.63 0.71 -7.92
CA ALA A 49 4.75 -0.55 -8.64
C ALA A 49 5.96 -0.54 -9.59
N ALA A 50 6.17 0.55 -10.35
CA ALA A 50 7.32 0.70 -11.23
C ALA A 50 8.65 0.75 -10.45
N TYR A 51 8.70 1.44 -9.32
CA TYR A 51 9.87 1.44 -8.41
C TYR A 51 10.19 0.05 -7.86
N ASN A 52 9.17 -0.79 -7.67
CA ASN A 52 9.32 -2.19 -7.25
C ASN A 52 9.65 -3.15 -8.41
N GLY A 53 9.77 -2.65 -9.63
CA GLY A 53 10.03 -3.44 -10.85
C GLY A 53 8.83 -4.26 -11.32
N CYS A 54 7.64 -3.98 -10.80
CA CYS A 54 6.42 -4.69 -11.17
C CYS A 54 6.00 -4.41 -12.62
N GLU A 55 5.20 -5.32 -13.17
CA GLU A 55 4.44 -5.07 -14.39
C GLU A 55 3.39 -3.96 -14.16
N SER A 56 3.01 -3.27 -15.24
CA SER A 56 2.18 -2.06 -15.15
C SER A 56 0.68 -2.32 -14.93
N TRP A 57 0.25 -3.58 -14.87
CA TRP A 57 -1.15 -3.94 -14.66
C TRP A 57 -1.37 -4.46 -13.24
N SER A 58 -2.52 -4.09 -12.67
CA SER A 58 -3.02 -4.54 -11.38
C SER A 58 -3.97 -5.73 -11.53
N VAL A 59 -4.16 -6.46 -10.45
CA VAL A 59 -5.27 -7.40 -10.26
C VAL A 59 -6.25 -6.79 -9.27
N ALA A 60 -7.53 -6.78 -9.62
CA ALA A 60 -8.59 -6.43 -8.68
C ALA A 60 -8.82 -7.58 -7.69
N LEU A 61 -8.88 -7.28 -6.40
CA LEU A 61 -9.28 -8.22 -5.34
C LEU A 61 -10.71 -7.91 -4.86
N ASP A 62 -11.25 -8.81 -4.05
CA ASP A 62 -12.60 -8.63 -3.50
C ASP A 62 -12.68 -7.33 -2.67
N PRO A 63 -13.68 -6.47 -2.94
CA PRO A 63 -13.90 -5.26 -2.17
C PRO A 63 -14.38 -5.60 -0.75
N PHE A 64 -14.37 -4.60 0.13
CA PHE A 64 -14.83 -4.77 1.51
C PHE A 64 -15.39 -3.48 2.11
N ASP A 65 -16.26 -3.64 3.10
CA ASP A 65 -16.71 -2.57 4.02
C ASP A 65 -15.58 -2.18 4.97
N GLY A 66 -15.03 -0.99 4.79
CA GLY A 66 -13.87 -0.47 5.52
C GLY A 66 -14.13 0.77 6.37
N LEU A 67 -15.26 1.46 6.17
CA LEU A 67 -15.55 2.73 6.82
C LEU A 67 -16.86 2.73 7.60
N ASP A 68 -16.81 3.34 8.79
CA ASP A 68 -18.00 3.71 9.52
C ASP A 68 -18.75 4.82 8.76
N GLY A 69 -20.01 4.58 8.43
CA GLY A 69 -20.90 5.61 7.85
C GLY A 69 -21.03 5.59 6.33
N LEU A 70 -20.31 4.71 5.63
CA LEU A 70 -20.59 4.37 4.23
C LEU A 70 -21.08 2.92 4.15
N PRO A 71 -22.26 2.67 3.56
CA PRO A 71 -22.79 1.31 3.48
C PRO A 71 -22.26 0.56 2.26
N GLY A 72 -22.01 -0.74 2.42
CA GLY A 72 -21.67 -1.66 1.34
C GLY A 72 -20.20 -2.06 1.37
N ASP A 73 -19.71 -2.68 0.29
CA ASP A 73 -18.28 -2.95 0.12
C ASP A 73 -17.64 -1.82 -0.69
N GLU A 74 -17.48 -0.64 -0.08
CA GLU A 74 -17.04 0.59 -0.74
C GLU A 74 -15.54 0.65 -1.01
N THR A 75 -14.74 -0.17 -0.32
CA THR A 75 -13.28 -0.19 -0.47
C THR A 75 -12.88 -1.22 -1.53
N GLY A 76 -12.62 -0.76 -2.75
CA GLY A 76 -12.04 -1.56 -3.82
C GLY A 76 -10.54 -1.72 -3.65
N VAL A 77 -9.98 -2.85 -4.09
CA VAL A 77 -8.54 -3.16 -3.94
C VAL A 77 -7.93 -3.51 -5.29
N GLU A 78 -6.87 -2.79 -5.66
CA GLU A 78 -6.02 -3.10 -6.79
C GLU A 78 -4.61 -3.49 -6.30
N ARG A 79 -4.09 -4.63 -6.76
CA ARG A 79 -2.78 -5.14 -6.37
C ARG A 79 -1.84 -5.29 -7.57
N TYR A 80 -0.66 -4.68 -7.47
CA TYR A 80 0.49 -4.91 -8.34
C TYR A 80 1.45 -5.89 -7.65
N ALA A 81 1.55 -7.10 -8.18
CA ALA A 81 2.40 -8.17 -7.61
C ALA A 81 3.16 -8.99 -8.67
N SER A 82 2.87 -8.79 -9.95
CA SER A 82 3.48 -9.52 -11.07
C SER A 82 4.82 -8.88 -11.47
N GLY A 83 5.85 -9.69 -11.69
CA GLY A 83 7.17 -9.22 -12.12
C GLY A 83 7.95 -8.42 -11.08
N CYS A 84 7.40 -8.23 -9.87
CA CYS A 84 8.01 -7.44 -8.81
C CYS A 84 9.23 -8.14 -8.20
N SER A 85 10.17 -7.36 -7.66
CA SER A 85 11.30 -7.88 -6.88
C SER A 85 10.91 -8.17 -5.42
N GLY A 86 9.95 -9.07 -5.22
CA GLY A 86 9.50 -9.54 -3.89
C GLY A 86 8.56 -8.61 -3.12
N ALA A 87 8.36 -7.37 -3.58
CA ALA A 87 7.41 -6.42 -3.00
C ALA A 87 6.03 -6.46 -3.68
N VAL A 88 5.03 -5.90 -3.02
CA VAL A 88 3.68 -5.67 -3.56
C VAL A 88 3.27 -4.22 -3.39
N THR A 89 2.56 -3.66 -4.37
CA THR A 89 1.92 -2.35 -4.23
C THR A 89 0.41 -2.54 -4.28
N GLU A 90 -0.31 -1.96 -3.33
CA GLU A 90 -1.78 -1.96 -3.31
C GLU A 90 -2.34 -0.54 -3.27
N LEU A 91 -3.40 -0.33 -4.03
CA LEU A 91 -4.28 0.82 -3.93
C LEU A 91 -5.64 0.38 -3.43
N TRP A 92 -6.09 0.96 -2.32
CA TRP A 92 -7.42 0.77 -1.77
C TRP A 92 -8.23 2.03 -2.03
N THR A 93 -9.10 1.95 -3.02
CA THR A 93 -9.97 3.06 -3.43
C THR A 93 -11.27 2.98 -2.66
N VAL A 94 -11.51 3.98 -1.81
CA VAL A 94 -12.73 4.06 -1.01
C VAL A 94 -13.76 4.91 -1.75
N ASN A 95 -14.74 4.26 -2.37
CA ASN A 95 -15.80 4.93 -3.10
C ASN A 95 -16.67 5.76 -2.14
N GLY A 96 -16.69 7.07 -2.34
CA GLY A 96 -17.40 8.00 -1.47
C GLY A 96 -16.61 8.46 -0.24
N GLY A 97 -15.43 7.89 0.02
CA GLY A 97 -14.57 8.25 1.17
C GLY A 97 -14.04 9.69 1.08
N GLU A 98 -13.99 10.37 2.22
CA GLU A 98 -13.44 11.73 2.35
C GLU A 98 -11.93 11.73 2.69
N HIS A 99 -11.34 12.88 3.01
CA HIS A 99 -9.91 13.03 3.34
C HIS A 99 -9.50 12.35 4.66
N SER A 100 -10.42 12.22 5.61
CA SER A 100 -10.16 11.63 6.92
C SER A 100 -11.38 10.84 7.38
N PRO A 101 -11.70 9.73 6.70
CA PRO A 101 -12.90 8.98 7.00
C PRO A 101 -12.76 8.23 8.33
N ALA A 102 -13.88 7.93 8.97
CA ALA A 102 -13.91 7.06 10.14
C ALA A 102 -13.72 5.61 9.69
N ILE A 103 -12.54 5.04 9.92
CA ILE A 103 -12.25 3.65 9.56
C ILE A 103 -12.85 2.67 10.59
N ASN A 104 -13.34 1.52 10.13
CA ASN A 104 -13.88 0.45 10.98
C ASN A 104 -12.81 -0.58 11.39
N ASP A 105 -13.19 -1.62 12.13
CA ASP A 105 -12.27 -2.70 12.55
C ASP A 105 -11.77 -3.54 11.36
N THR A 106 -12.59 -3.77 10.34
CA THR A 106 -12.20 -4.52 9.13
C THR A 106 -11.02 -3.87 8.41
N LEU A 107 -11.07 -2.54 8.20
CA LEU A 107 -9.97 -1.83 7.57
C LEU A 107 -8.72 -1.86 8.44
N ARG A 108 -8.85 -1.67 9.76
CA ARG A 108 -7.73 -1.78 10.71
C ARG A 108 -7.04 -3.14 10.61
N ASP A 109 -7.81 -4.22 10.67
CA ASP A 109 -7.30 -5.59 10.61
C ASP A 109 -6.61 -5.88 9.27
N ARG A 110 -7.19 -5.41 8.16
CA ARG A 110 -6.60 -5.58 6.83
C ARG A 110 -5.29 -4.80 6.67
N VAL A 111 -5.18 -3.59 7.22
CA VAL A 111 -3.92 -2.82 7.20
C VAL A 111 -2.83 -3.58 7.97
N ILE A 112 -3.16 -4.08 9.16
CA ILE A 112 -2.21 -4.86 9.97
C ILE A 112 -1.79 -6.12 9.21
N ALA A 113 -2.74 -6.84 8.59
CA ALA A 113 -2.44 -8.01 7.77
C ALA A 113 -1.51 -7.67 6.60
N PHE A 114 -1.76 -6.57 5.86
CA PHE A 114 -0.88 -6.11 4.80
C PHE A 114 0.55 -5.86 5.31
N LEU A 115 0.70 -5.16 6.44
CA LEU A 115 2.02 -4.84 7.01
C LEU A 115 2.77 -6.11 7.47
N VAL A 116 2.07 -7.07 8.07
CA VAL A 116 2.66 -8.36 8.47
C VAL A 116 3.11 -9.16 7.25
N ASP A 117 2.27 -9.25 6.22
CA ASP A 117 2.60 -9.94 4.97
C ASP A 117 3.76 -9.27 4.23
N ALA A 118 3.79 -7.95 4.18
CA ALA A 118 4.90 -7.17 3.65
C ALA A 118 6.21 -7.46 4.39
N GLY A 119 6.19 -7.48 5.73
CA GLY A 119 7.34 -7.86 6.54
C GLY A 119 7.82 -9.27 6.24
N ASN A 120 6.90 -10.24 6.17
CA ASN A 120 7.21 -11.63 5.84
C ASN A 120 7.87 -11.78 4.46
N ARG A 121 7.55 -10.93 3.48
CA ARG A 121 8.21 -10.92 2.16
C ARG A 121 9.66 -10.43 2.24
N VAL A 122 9.93 -9.40 3.02
CA VAL A 122 11.28 -8.91 3.30
C VAL A 122 12.13 -9.97 4.03
N PHE A 123 11.54 -10.79 4.88
CA PHE A 123 12.30 -11.87 5.53
C PHE A 123 12.58 -13.05 4.59
N GLN A 124 11.80 -13.22 3.52
CA GLN A 124 12.03 -14.25 2.50
C GLN A 124 13.12 -13.84 1.49
N ASP A 125 13.28 -12.54 1.21
CA ASP A 125 14.27 -12.02 0.26
C ASP A 125 15.69 -11.86 0.83
N GLY A 126 15.86 -12.10 2.14
CA GLY A 126 17.17 -12.16 2.80
C GLY A 126 17.68 -10.82 3.35
N PHE A 127 16.82 -9.83 3.58
CA PHE A 127 17.19 -8.55 4.19
C PHE A 127 17.92 -8.70 5.53
N GLU A 128 17.55 -9.71 6.32
CA GLU A 128 18.28 -10.09 7.53
C GLU A 128 19.12 -11.35 7.27
N THR A 129 20.32 -11.19 6.71
CA THR A 129 21.38 -12.20 6.87
C THR A 129 21.88 -12.29 8.33
N GLY A 130 21.27 -11.56 9.27
CA GLY A 130 21.30 -11.84 10.69
C GLY A 130 20.47 -13.08 11.05
N LEU A 131 21.01 -14.26 10.73
CA LEU A 131 20.66 -15.58 11.29
C LEU A 131 19.33 -15.70 12.05
N THR A 132 18.32 -16.30 11.40
CA THR A 132 17.12 -16.83 12.07
C THR A 132 17.43 -17.92 13.12
N SER A 133 18.68 -18.40 13.22
CA SER A 133 19.13 -19.27 14.32
C SER A 133 19.21 -18.55 15.68
N ALA A 134 19.03 -17.22 15.73
CA ALA A 134 18.97 -16.46 16.98
C ALA A 134 17.59 -16.49 17.67
N TRP A 135 16.55 -17.02 17.01
CA TRP A 135 15.23 -17.21 17.63
C TRP A 135 14.88 -18.69 17.74
N SER A 136 15.74 -19.45 18.42
CA SER A 136 15.29 -20.68 19.09
C SER A 136 14.66 -20.29 20.43
N GLY A 137 13.47 -19.69 20.36
CA GLY A 137 12.59 -19.59 21.51
C GLY A 137 12.18 -21.00 21.90
N SER A 138 12.93 -21.60 22.82
CA SER A 138 12.49 -22.80 23.53
C SER A 138 11.19 -22.45 24.24
N VAL A 139 10.07 -23.00 23.77
CA VAL A 139 8.87 -23.21 24.57
C VAL A 139 9.27 -24.16 25.71
N GLY A 140 9.76 -23.59 26.80
CA GLY A 140 9.82 -24.23 28.09
C GLY A 140 8.53 -23.90 28.82
N GLU A 141 7.78 -24.94 29.19
CA GLU A 141 6.70 -24.85 30.17
C GLU A 141 7.20 -24.11 31.43
N ILE A 142 6.43 -23.10 31.85
CA ILE A 142 6.18 -22.80 33.27
C ILE A 142 4.70 -22.40 33.38
#